data_AF-A0A368ANL8-F1
#
_entry.id   AF-A0A368ANL8-F1
#
_cell.length_a   1.000
_cell.length_b   1.000
_cell.length_c   1.000
_cell.angle_alpha   90.00
_cell.angle_beta   90.00
_cell.angle_gamma   90.00
#
_symmetry.space_group_name_H-M   'P 1'
#
loop_
_entity.id
_entity.type
_entity.pdbx_description
1 polymer ?
#
loop_
_entity_poly.entity_id
_entity_poly.type
_entity_poly.pdbx_seq_one_letter_code
_entity_poly.pdbx_strand_id
1 'polypeptide(L)' 'MDRRQIGLANSLFYERDRLVGVLAAVESGKGLAVSINGTYQADEVVAAAKRPLIEHFRTEIKKIDADLAQLGWSGR' A
#
# COMPACT_ATOMS: atom_id res chain seq x y z
N MET A 1 -16.63 19.66 -6.46
CA MET A 1 -16.64 18.24 -6.05
C MET A 1 -18.00 17.94 -5.45
N ASP A 2 -18.73 16.94 -5.97
CA ASP A 2 -20.04 16.54 -5.45
C ASP A 2 -19.92 15.59 -4.23
N ARG A 3 -21.02 15.32 -3.54
CA ARG A 3 -21.04 14.48 -2.32
C ARG A 3 -20.53 13.05 -2.57
N ARG A 4 -20.73 12.50 -3.78
CA ARG A 4 -20.23 11.16 -4.15
C ARG A 4 -18.73 11.20 -4.40
N GLN A 5 -18.25 12.23 -5.09
CA GLN A 5 -16.82 12.46 -5.31
C GLN A 5 -16.07 12.64 -3.99
N ILE A 6 -16.63 13.39 -3.02
CA ILE A 6 -16.06 13.53 -1.68
C ILE A 6 -15.98 12.18 -0.95
N GLY A 7 -17.05 11.39 -1.00
CA GLY A 7 -17.06 10.05 -0.40
C GLY A 7 -16.01 9.12 -1.01
N LEU A 8 -15.88 9.14 -2.33
CA LEU A 8 -14.85 8.38 -3.06
C LEU A 8 -13.44 8.83 -2.68
N ALA A 9 -13.16 10.14 -2.65
CA ALA A 9 -11.86 10.65 -2.26
C ALA A 9 -11.48 10.26 -0.82
N ASN A 10 -12.41 10.35 0.14
CA ASN A 10 -12.17 9.90 1.50
C ASN A 10 -11.80 8.41 1.57
N SER A 11 -12.46 7.57 0.77
CA SER A 11 -12.11 6.14 0.70
C SER A 11 -10.73 5.90 0.10
N LEU A 12 -10.34 6.68 -0.90
CA LEU A 12 -9.02 6.62 -1.53
C LEU A 12 -7.92 7.10 -0.57
N PHE A 13 -8.13 8.18 0.18
CA PHE A 13 -7.17 8.61 1.20
C PHE A 13 -6.97 7.57 2.29
N TYR A 14 -8.07 6.98 2.78
CA TYR A 14 -7.99 5.93 3.79
C TYR A 14 -7.17 4.73 3.29
N GLU A 15 -7.43 4.28 2.06
CA GLU A 15 -6.68 3.16 1.49
C GLU A 15 -5.21 3.53 1.23
N ARG A 16 -4.93 4.74 0.74
CA ARG A 16 -3.56 5.24 0.57
C ARG A 16 -2.79 5.20 1.88
N ASP A 17 -3.34 5.75 2.95
CA ASP A 17 -2.67 5.82 4.26
C ASP A 17 -2.44 4.43 4.85
N ARG A 18 -3.43 3.54 4.67
CA ARG A 18 -3.29 2.12 5.03
C ARG A 18 -2.12 1.48 4.28
N LEU A 19 -2.04 1.65 2.95
CA LEU A 19 -0.99 1.06 2.13
C LEU A 19 0.38 1.66 2.42
N VAL A 20 0.47 2.95 2.74
CA VAL A 20 1.71 3.59 3.20
C VAL A 20 2.18 2.95 4.51
N GLY A 21 1.28 2.70 5.46
CA GLY A 21 1.60 1.99 6.69
C GLY A 21 2.11 0.57 6.46
N VAL A 22 1.47 -0.17 5.55
CA VAL A 22 1.91 -1.52 5.14
C VAL A 22 3.29 -1.47 4.47
N LEU A 23 3.50 -0.53 3.53
CA LEU A 23 4.77 -0.35 2.85
C LEU A 23 5.91 -0.08 3.86
N ALA A 24 5.69 0.79 4.85
CA ALA A 24 6.66 1.06 5.89
C ALA A 24 7.00 -0.19 6.74
N ALA A 25 6.00 -1.03 7.03
CA ALA A 25 6.21 -2.31 7.71
C ALA A 25 7.07 -3.26 6.86
N VAL A 26 6.78 -3.39 5.56
CA VAL A 26 7.57 -4.22 4.64
C VAL A 26 9.00 -3.69 4.50
N GLU A 27 9.19 -2.38 4.31
CA GLU A 27 10.52 -1.77 4.18
C GLU A 27 11.35 -2.00 5.46
N SER A 28 10.78 -1.74 6.63
CA SER A 28 11.44 -1.99 7.91
C SER A 28 11.68 -3.48 8.19
N GLY A 29 10.88 -4.37 7.58
CA GLY A 29 10.86 -5.79 7.88
C GLY A 29 10.21 -6.14 9.22
N LYS A 30 9.81 -5.14 10.01
CA LYS A 30 9.16 -5.37 11.31
C LYS A 30 7.72 -5.81 11.08
N GLY A 31 7.38 -6.99 11.56
CA GLY A 31 6.03 -7.55 11.41
C GLY A 31 5.77 -8.23 10.07
N LEU A 32 6.79 -8.39 9.21
CA LEU A 32 6.69 -9.20 8.00
C LEU A 32 7.06 -10.66 8.32
N ALA A 33 6.13 -11.57 8.12
CA ALA A 33 6.36 -13.01 8.17
C ALA A 33 5.79 -13.63 6.89
N VAL A 34 6.52 -14.59 6.32
CA VAL A 34 6.07 -15.36 5.17
C VAL A 34 5.73 -16.76 5.63
N SER A 35 4.53 -17.23 5.29
CA SER A 35 4.16 -18.63 5.47
C SER A 35 3.75 -19.23 4.13
N ILE A 36 4.13 -20.48 3.90
CA ILE A 36 3.74 -21.26 2.72
C ILE A 36 3.06 -22.51 3.26
N ASN A 37 1.77 -22.69 2.93
CA ASN A 37 0.93 -23.77 3.46
C ASN A 37 0.92 -23.87 5.00
N GLY A 38 1.00 -22.72 5.69
CA GLY A 38 1.02 -22.66 7.15
C GLY A 38 2.40 -22.87 7.79
N THR A 39 3.44 -23.17 7.01
CA THR A 39 4.82 -23.26 7.51
C THR A 39 5.50 -21.90 7.39
N TYR A 40 5.95 -21.33 8.52
CA TYR A 40 6.74 -20.10 8.53
C TYR A 40 8.11 -20.33 7.89
N GLN A 41 8.50 -19.39 7.03
CA GLN A 41 9.73 -19.46 6.27
C GLN A 41 10.88 -18.73 6.98
N ALA A 42 12.10 -19.13 6.66
CA ALA A 42 13.31 -18.49 7.18
C ALA A 42 13.43 -17.02 6.72
N ASP A 43 14.24 -16.26 7.43
CA ASP A 43 14.48 -14.83 7.17
C ASP A 43 14.98 -14.55 5.75
N GLU A 44 15.68 -15.50 5.12
CA GLU A 44 16.15 -15.40 3.73
C GLU A 44 14.98 -15.32 2.74
N VAL A 45 13.92 -16.10 2.97
CA VAL A 45 12.70 -16.10 2.15
C VAL A 45 11.91 -14.83 2.41
N VAL A 46 11.84 -14.39 3.67
CA VAL A 46 11.23 -13.11 4.05
C VAL A 46 11.94 -11.95 3.34
N ALA A 47 13.28 -11.95 3.34
CA ALA A 47 14.09 -10.94 2.67
C ALA A 47 13.88 -10.94 1.15
N ALA A 48 13.82 -12.12 0.53
CA ALA A 48 13.53 -12.27 -0.90
C ALA A 48 12.13 -11.74 -1.27
N ALA A 49 11.14 -11.87 -0.37
CA ALA A 49 9.79 -11.36 -0.56
C ALA A 49 9.68 -9.83 -0.40
N LYS A 50 10.63 -9.15 0.28
CA LYS A 50 10.54 -7.70 0.53
C LYS A 50 10.46 -6.89 -0.76
N ARG A 51 11.36 -7.14 -1.72
CA ARG A 51 11.43 -6.34 -2.96
C ARG A 51 10.15 -6.37 -3.78
N PRO A 52 9.59 -7.55 -4.16
CA PRO A 52 8.35 -7.58 -4.93
C PRO A 52 7.16 -6.97 -4.17
N LEU A 53 7.11 -7.10 -2.84
CA LEU A 53 6.07 -6.45 -2.03
C LEU A 53 6.18 -4.92 -2.03
N ILE A 54 7.40 -4.39 -1.88
CA ILE A 54 7.67 -2.94 -1.95
C ILE A 54 7.24 -2.39 -3.31
N GLU A 55 7.62 -3.06 -4.40
CA GLU A 55 7.26 -2.66 -5.76
C GLU A 55 5.74 -2.69 -5.97
N HIS A 56 5.07 -3.73 -5.47
CA HIS A 56 3.61 -3.85 -5.51
C HIS A 56 2.92 -2.70 -4.77
N PHE A 57 3.25 -2.47 -3.49
CA PHE A 57 2.59 -1.42 -2.70
C PHE A 57 2.87 -0.01 -3.22
N ARG A 58 4.08 0.26 -3.71
CA ARG A 58 4.37 1.54 -4.38
C ARG A 58 3.54 1.74 -5.65
N THR A 59 3.29 0.66 -6.39
CA THR A 59 2.46 0.72 -7.60
C THR A 59 1.01 1.02 -7.25
N GLU A 60 0.46 0.35 -6.23
CA GLU A 60 -0.92 0.60 -5.79
C GLU A 60 -1.11 2.01 -5.23
N ILE A 61 -0.18 2.51 -4.41
CA ILE A 61 -0.21 3.89 -3.91
C ILE A 61 -0.21 4.89 -5.07
N LYS A 62 0.64 4.68 -6.09
CA LYS A 62 0.68 5.55 -7.27
C LYS A 62 -0.63 5.56 -8.06
N LYS A 63 -1.32 4.42 -8.14
CA LYS A 63 -2.65 4.35 -8.79
C LYS A 63 -3.67 5.19 -8.02
N ILE A 64 -3.69 5.05 -6.69
CA ILE A 64 -4.59 5.84 -5.84
C ILE A 64 -4.28 7.35 -5.96
N ASP A 65 -3.00 7.73 -5.96
CA ASP A 65 -2.59 9.13 -6.16
C ASP A 65 -3.06 9.66 -7.53
N ALA A 66 -3.01 8.83 -8.58
CA ALA A 66 -3.51 9.17 -9.90
C ALA A 66 -5.05 9.30 -9.93
N ASP A 67 -5.78 8.42 -9.26
CA ASP A 67 -7.24 8.48 -9.14
C ASP A 67 -7.67 9.74 -8.37
N LEU A 68 -6.97 10.08 -7.28
CA LEU A 68 -7.18 11.31 -6.52
C LEU A 68 -6.93 12.56 -7.39
N ALA A 69 -5.87 12.55 -8.21
CA ALA A 69 -5.60 13.65 -9.14
C ALA A 69 -6.72 13.83 -10.19
N GLN A 70 -7.28 12.73 -10.70
CA GLN A 70 -8.43 12.77 -11.61
C GLN A 70 -9.69 13.34 -10.96
N LEU A 71 -9.86 13.15 -9.65
CA LEU A 71 -10.94 13.75 -8.87
C LEU A 71 -10.73 15.25 -8.58
N GLY A 72 -9.63 15.84 -9.07
CA GLY A 72 -9.29 17.25 -8.90
C GLY A 72 -8.54 17.54 -7.60
N TRP A 73 -8.00 16.53 -6.93
CA TRP A 73 -7.18 16.73 -5.75
C TRP A 73 -5.72 16.97 -6.14
N SER A 74 -5.24 18.20 -5.94
CA SER A 74 -3.86 18.62 -6.26
C SER A 74 -3.03 18.86 -5.00
N GLY A 75 -3.06 17.92 -4.04
CA GLY A 75 -2.03 17.80 -3.00
C GLY A 75 -1.71 19.05 -2.16
N ARG A 76 -2.68 19.96 -1.96
CA ARG A 76 -2.54 21.12 -1.07
C ARG A 76 -3.27 20.92 0.24
#